data_AF-A0A800J9Z6-F1
#
_entry.id   AF-A0A800J9Z6-F1
#
_cell.length_a   1.000
_cell.length_b   1.000
_cell.length_c   1.000
_cell.angle_alpha   90.00
_cell.angle_beta   90.00
_cell.angle_gamma   90.00
#
_symmetry.space_group_name_H-M   'P 1'
#
loop_
_entity.id
_entity.type
_entity.pdbx_description
1 polymer ?
#
loop_
_entity_poly.entity_id
_entity_poly.type
_entity_poly.pdbx_seq_one_letter_code
_entity_poly.pdbx_strand_id
1 'polypeptide(L)'
;MKQNALGSSGIKVSCLGLGTMTFGEQNSEEEAFAQMDCALATGVNLFDTAEMYPVPPKENTFTISEQIVGKWIKLRKCRERIVLATKVVGPTVESRSMGSYIRDGLNHLTKK
;
A
#
# COMPACT_ATOMS: atom_id res chain seq x y z
N MET A 1 14.55 0.87 16.50
CA MET A 1 13.30 1.58 16.15
C MET A 1 12.38 1.64 17.36
N LYS A 2 11.76 2.79 17.68
CA LYS A 2 10.72 2.88 18.73
C LYS A 2 9.41 2.33 18.18
N GLN A 3 8.66 1.58 18.98
CA GLN A 3 7.31 1.12 18.64
C GLN A 3 6.27 1.72 19.58
N ASN A 4 5.07 1.96 19.05
CA ASN A 4 3.91 2.48 19.77
C ASN A 4 2.74 1.50 19.61
N ALA A 5 1.87 1.42 20.62
CA ALA A 5 0.61 0.69 20.49
C ALA A 5 -0.36 1.47 19.58
N LEU A 6 -1.03 0.77 18.67
CA LEU A 6 -2.04 1.34 17.80
C LEU A 6 -3.38 1.38 18.55
N GLY A 7 -3.62 2.46 19.28
CA GLY A 7 -4.80 2.59 20.14
C GLY A 7 -4.93 1.41 21.11
N SER A 8 -6.14 0.86 21.24
CA SER A 8 -6.43 -0.32 22.08
C SER A 8 -6.38 -1.66 21.32
N SER A 9 -5.89 -1.68 20.07
CA SER A 9 -5.98 -2.86 19.19
C SER A 9 -5.03 -4.02 19.55
N GLY A 10 -4.04 -3.78 20.43
CA GLY A 10 -2.96 -4.73 20.69
C GLY A 10 -1.88 -4.80 19.60
N ILE A 11 -2.07 -4.11 18.46
CA ILE A 11 -1.07 -4.02 17.39
C ILE A 11 0.02 -3.02 17.80
N LYS A 12 1.30 -3.38 17.58
CA LYS A 12 2.45 -2.48 17.77
C LYS A 12 3.02 -2.06 16.42
N VAL A 13 3.10 -0.75 16.18
CA VAL A 13 3.66 -0.17 14.97
C VAL A 13 4.93 0.62 15.28
N SER A 14 5.89 0.63 14.37
CA SER A 14 7.06 1.50 14.41
C SER A 14 6.62 2.97 14.42
N CYS A 15 7.41 3.83 15.06
CA CYS A 15 7.12 5.27 15.12
C CYS A 15 7.21 5.97 13.74
N LEU A 16 7.81 5.30 12.75
CA LEU A 16 7.83 5.67 11.35
C LEU A 16 7.15 4.56 10.54
N GLY A 17 6.42 4.92 9.49
CA GLY A 17 5.87 3.97 8.51
C GLY A 17 6.48 4.21 7.13
N LEU A 18 6.46 3.18 6.28
CA LEU A 18 6.84 3.29 4.88
C LEU A 18 5.58 3.42 4.02
N GLY A 19 5.42 4.56 3.37
CA GLY A 19 4.41 4.75 2.31
C GLY A 19 4.93 4.26 0.95
N THR A 20 4.04 3.73 0.12
CA THR A 20 4.43 3.04 -1.13
C THR A 20 3.81 3.64 -2.40
N MET A 21 3.26 4.85 -2.33
CA MET A 21 2.46 5.43 -3.43
C MET A 21 3.23 5.70 -4.73
N THR A 22 4.56 5.63 -4.73
CA THR A 22 5.40 5.87 -5.92
C THR A 22 5.83 4.58 -6.62
N PHE A 23 5.59 3.42 -6.01
CA PHE A 23 6.09 2.13 -6.47
C PHE A 23 5.35 1.68 -7.73
N GLY A 24 6.07 1.54 -8.85
CA GLY A 24 5.51 1.19 -10.15
C GLY A 24 5.18 2.36 -11.07
N GLU A 25 5.46 3.60 -10.65
CA GLU A 25 5.36 4.80 -11.49
C GLU A 25 6.66 5.59 -11.46
N GLN A 26 7.00 6.17 -10.30
CA GLN A 26 8.25 6.93 -10.15
C GLN A 26 9.42 6.05 -9.70
N ASN A 27 9.11 4.91 -9.08
CA ASN A 27 10.11 3.93 -8.66
C ASN A 27 9.93 2.61 -9.40
N SER A 28 11.04 2.00 -9.80
CA SER A 28 11.03 0.63 -10.31
C SER A 28 10.71 -0.39 -9.20
N GLU A 29 10.43 -1.64 -9.59
CA GLU A 29 10.22 -2.73 -8.63
C GLU A 29 11.48 -2.97 -7.78
N GLU A 30 12.66 -2.89 -8.38
CA GLU A 30 13.95 -3.05 -7.71
C GLU A 30 14.20 -1.95 -6.69
N GLU A 31 13.91 -0.69 -7.05
CA GLU A 31 14.03 0.45 -6.13
C GLU A 31 13.03 0.34 -4.98
N ALA A 32 11.79 -0.07 -5.27
CA ALA A 32 10.78 -0.32 -4.25
C ALA A 32 11.23 -1.44 -3.28
N PHE A 33 11.80 -2.53 -3.79
CA PHE A 33 12.33 -3.61 -2.97
C PHE A 33 13.49 -3.12 -2.09
N ALA A 34 14.40 -2.32 -2.64
CA ALA A 34 15.51 -1.75 -1.87
C ALA A 34 15.00 -0.85 -0.72
N GLN A 35 13.98 -0.03 -0.97
CA GLN A 35 13.35 0.80 0.05
C GLN A 35 12.68 -0.06 1.14
N MET A 36 11.93 -1.10 0.76
CA MET A 36 11.26 -2.01 1.69
C MET A 36 12.25 -2.85 2.51
N ASP A 37 13.32 -3.35 1.88
CA ASP A 37 14.42 -4.07 2.54
C ASP A 37 15.12 -3.17 3.58
N CYS A 38 15.41 -1.91 3.22
CA CYS A 38 16.00 -0.91 4.12
C CYS A 38 15.08 -0.58 5.31
N ALA A 39 13.79 -0.33 5.04
CA ALA A 39 12.80 -0.06 6.07
C ALA A 39 12.71 -1.21 7.08
N LEU A 40 12.58 -2.45 6.57
CA LEU A 40 12.50 -3.62 7.44
C LEU A 40 13.80 -3.86 8.24
N ALA A 41 14.96 -3.64 7.62
CA ALA A 41 16.27 -3.78 8.29
C ALA A 41 16.47 -2.75 9.42
N THR A 42 15.91 -1.54 9.28
CA THR A 42 15.97 -0.49 10.31
C THR A 42 14.87 -0.63 11.38
N GLY A 43 14.01 -1.64 11.25
CA GLY A 43 12.96 -1.97 12.21
C GLY A 43 11.63 -1.25 11.98
N VAL A 44 11.43 -0.60 10.83
CA VAL A 44 10.10 -0.17 10.38
C VAL A 44 9.26 -1.42 10.14
N ASN A 45 8.06 -1.46 10.72
CA ASN A 45 7.12 -2.56 10.51
C ASN A 45 5.77 -2.10 9.94
N LEU A 46 5.46 -0.80 9.90
CA LEU A 46 4.23 -0.29 9.30
C LEU A 46 4.45 0.03 7.81
N PHE A 47 3.75 -0.66 6.93
CA PHE A 47 3.79 -0.47 5.48
C PHE A 47 2.39 -0.05 5.01
N ASP A 48 2.31 1.06 4.28
CA ASP A 48 1.06 1.67 3.84
C ASP A 48 0.95 1.67 2.31
N THR A 49 -0.12 1.05 1.80
CA THR A 49 -0.47 1.03 0.38
C THR A 49 -1.95 1.40 0.17
N ALA A 50 -2.41 1.35 -1.07
CA ALA A 50 -3.81 1.47 -1.46
C ALA A 50 -4.00 0.83 -2.83
N GLU A 51 -5.21 0.36 -3.15
CA GLU A 51 -5.50 -0.20 -4.49
C GLU A 51 -5.25 0.80 -5.64
N MET A 52 -5.43 2.10 -5.38
CA MET A 52 -5.23 3.15 -6.38
C MET A 52 -3.77 3.52 -6.60
N TYR A 53 -2.85 3.04 -5.75
CA TYR A 53 -1.45 3.34 -5.93
C TYR A 53 -0.90 2.56 -7.13
N PRO A 54 -0.02 3.19 -7.95
CA PRO A 54 0.77 4.39 -7.65
C PRO A 54 0.11 5.73 -8.01
N VAL A 55 0.76 6.84 -7.63
CA VAL A 55 0.37 8.20 -8.00
C VAL A 55 1.34 8.84 -9.01
N PRO A 56 0.86 9.65 -9.98
CA PRO A 56 -0.56 9.94 -10.25
C PRO A 56 -1.31 8.68 -10.75
N PRO A 57 -2.57 8.46 -10.33
CA PRO A 57 -3.31 7.25 -10.69
C PRO A 57 -3.62 7.18 -12.18
N LYS A 58 -3.34 6.03 -12.81
CA LYS A 58 -3.65 5.74 -14.22
C LYS A 58 -4.21 4.33 -14.35
N GLU A 59 -5.02 4.12 -15.38
CA GLU A 59 -5.62 2.82 -15.67
C GLU A 59 -4.57 1.72 -15.86
N ASN A 60 -3.51 2.02 -16.62
CA ASN A 60 -2.45 1.06 -16.93
C ASN A 60 -1.50 0.76 -15.77
N THR A 61 -1.52 1.56 -14.70
CA THR A 61 -0.70 1.35 -13.49
C THR A 61 -1.52 1.00 -12.26
N PHE A 62 -2.85 0.92 -12.37
CA PHE A 62 -3.75 0.58 -11.29
C PHE A 62 -3.32 -0.71 -10.57
N THR A 63 -3.32 -0.69 -9.23
CA THR A 63 -2.90 -1.78 -8.32
C THR A 63 -1.42 -2.16 -8.33
N ILE A 64 -0.57 -1.57 -9.17
CA ILE A 64 0.83 -2.02 -9.32
C ILE A 64 1.60 -1.92 -7.99
N SER A 65 1.38 -0.89 -7.17
CA SER A 65 2.07 -0.79 -5.88
C SER A 65 1.74 -1.96 -4.94
N GLU A 66 0.49 -2.42 -4.89
CA GLU A 66 0.11 -3.61 -4.10
C GLU A 66 0.72 -4.89 -4.66
N GLN A 67 0.81 -5.01 -5.99
CA GLN A 67 1.47 -6.16 -6.63
C GLN A 67 2.96 -6.22 -6.30
N ILE A 68 3.67 -5.08 -6.34
CA ILE A 68 5.08 -4.95 -5.95
C ILE A 68 5.28 -5.35 -4.48
N VAL A 69 4.46 -4.80 -3.57
CA VAL A 69 4.52 -5.14 -2.14
C VAL A 69 4.24 -6.64 -1.93
N GLY A 70 3.25 -7.21 -2.61
CA GLY A 70 2.93 -8.63 -2.53
C GLY A 70 4.06 -9.54 -3.00
N LYS A 71 4.71 -9.21 -4.13
CA LYS A 71 5.89 -9.92 -4.62
C LYS A 71 7.04 -9.86 -3.62
N TRP A 72 7.32 -8.68 -3.06
CA TRP A 72 8.37 -8.50 -2.06
C TRP A 72 8.11 -9.34 -0.81
N ILE A 73 6.89 -9.30 -0.25
CA ILE A 73 6.50 -10.12 0.91
C ILE A 73 6.71 -11.60 0.63
N LYS A 74 6.31 -12.08 -0.55
CA LYS A 74 6.46 -13.49 -0.96
C LYS A 74 7.93 -13.90 -1.07
N LEU A 75 8.76 -13.06 -1.71
CA LEU A 75 10.18 -13.35 -1.94
C LEU A 75 10.99 -13.29 -0.64
N ARG A 76 10.73 -12.31 0.23
CA ARG A 76 11.44 -12.13 1.51
C ARG A 76 10.87 -12.97 2.66
N LYS A 77 9.69 -13.58 2.47
CA LYS A 77 8.98 -14.38 3.47
C LYS A 77 8.80 -13.63 4.80
N CYS A 78 8.48 -12.35 4.73
CA CYS A 78 8.51 -11.42 5.87
C CYS A 78 7.12 -11.02 6.39
N ARG A 79 6.04 -11.67 5.96
CA ARG A 79 4.65 -11.27 6.28
C ARG A 79 4.42 -11.07 7.78
N GLU A 80 4.91 -11.98 8.62
CA GLU A 80 4.74 -11.93 10.08
C GLU A 80 5.52 -10.79 10.75
N ARG A 81 6.46 -10.16 10.03
CA ARG A 81 7.31 -9.08 10.55
C ARG A 81 6.74 -7.69 10.30
N ILE A 82 5.65 -7.59 9.53
CA ILE A 82 5.07 -6.31 9.12
C ILE A 82 3.59 -6.19 9.50
N VAL A 83 3.18 -4.96 9.73
CA VAL A 83 1.80 -4.49 9.76
C VAL A 83 1.54 -3.83 8.40
N LEU A 84 0.75 -4.50 7.56
CA LEU A 84 0.37 -4.00 6.25
C LEU A 84 -1.00 -3.32 6.34
N ALA A 85 -1.06 -2.06 5.95
CA ALA A 85 -2.29 -1.29 5.83
C ALA A 85 -2.57 -0.99 4.35
N THR A 86 -3.83 -1.16 3.94
CA THR A 86 -4.31 -0.77 2.61
C THR A 86 -5.60 0.05 2.72
N LYS A 87 -6.06 0.61 1.61
CA LYS A 87 -7.22 1.49 1.53
C LYS A 87 -8.04 1.14 0.31
N VAL A 88 -9.36 1.27 0.48
CA VAL A 88 -10.34 1.18 -0.60
C VAL A 88 -10.73 2.61 -1.00
N VAL A 89 -10.63 2.92 -2.28
CA VAL A 89 -11.03 4.21 -2.87
C VAL A 89 -12.52 4.45 -2.62
N GLY A 90 -12.88 5.67 -2.22
CA GLY A 90 -14.29 6.06 -2.11
C GLY A 90 -14.97 6.20 -3.48
N PRO A 91 -16.22 6.70 -3.53
CA PRO A 91 -16.89 6.95 -4.80
C PRO A 91 -16.08 7.96 -5.62
N THR A 92 -15.96 7.71 -6.91
CA THR A 92 -15.37 8.64 -7.88
C THR A 92 -16.42 8.97 -8.94
N VAL A 93 -16.43 10.21 -9.40
CA VAL A 93 -17.33 10.65 -10.47
C VAL A 93 -16.62 10.49 -11.81
N GLU A 94 -17.37 10.34 -12.91
CA GLU A 94 -16.80 10.20 -14.27
C GLU A 94 -15.79 11.32 -14.63
N SER A 95 -15.98 12.52 -14.08
CA SER A 95 -15.05 13.64 -14.28
C SER A 95 -13.70 13.49 -13.55
N ARG A 96 -13.55 12.48 -12.69
CA ARG A 96 -12.27 12.10 -12.09
C ARG A 96 -11.68 10.95 -12.89
N SER A 97 -10.38 11.05 -13.18
CA SER A 97 -9.64 10.08 -13.99
C SER A 97 -9.77 8.62 -13.54
N MET A 98 -10.14 8.35 -12.28
CA MET A 98 -10.23 7.00 -11.71
C MET A 98 -11.60 6.32 -11.87
N GLY A 99 -12.65 7.04 -12.25
CA GLY A 99 -14.01 6.51 -12.30
C GLY A 99 -14.22 5.41 -13.34
N SER A 100 -13.42 5.40 -14.41
CA SER A 100 -13.58 4.44 -15.51
C SER A 100 -12.93 3.07 -15.25
N TYR A 101 -12.02 2.95 -14.28
CA TYR A 101 -11.25 1.71 -14.07
C TYR A 101 -11.14 1.25 -12.61
N ILE A 102 -11.62 2.03 -11.64
CA ILE A 102 -11.72 1.60 -10.24
C ILE A 102 -13.20 1.40 -9.89
N ARG A 103 -13.66 0.14 -9.93
CA ARG A 103 -15.03 -0.28 -9.56
C ARG A 103 -16.14 0.58 -10.18
N ASP A 104 -16.01 0.93 -11.45
CA ASP A 104 -16.99 1.77 -12.16
C ASP A 104 -17.30 3.11 -11.46
N GLY A 105 -16.36 3.58 -10.64
CA GLY A 105 -16.50 4.79 -9.80
C GLY A 105 -17.43 4.65 -8.60
N LEU A 106 -17.96 3.45 -8.35
CA LEU A 106 -18.93 3.19 -7.30
C LEU A 106 -18.32 2.44 -6.11
N ASN A 107 -18.92 2.67 -4.95
CA ASN A 107 -18.71 1.83 -3.78
C ASN A 107 -19.70 0.66 -3.84
N HIS A 108 -19.25 -0.53 -4.24
CA HIS A 108 -20.03 -1.77 -4.11
C HIS A 108 -20.05 -2.27 -2.65
N LEU A 109 -20.50 -1.41 -1.73
CA LEU A 109 -20.76 -1.82 -0.36
C LEU A 109 -22.05 -2.62 -0.37
N THR A 110 -21.94 -3.95 -0.41
CA THR A 110 -23.10 -4.79 -0.12
C THR A 110 -23.44 -4.60 1.35
N LYS A 111 -24.61 -3.99 1.65
CA LYS A 111 -25.21 -4.13 2.97
C LYS A 111 -25.45 -5.62 3.17
N LYS A 112 -24.76 -6.22 4.14
CA LYS A 112 -25.26 -7.42 4.81
C LYS A 112 -26.29 -6.99 5.84
#